data_AF-A0A183B6F8-F1
#
_entry.id   AF-A0A183B6F8-F1
#
_cell.length_a   1.000
_cell.length_b   1.000
_cell.length_c   1.000
_cell.angle_alpha   90.00
_cell.angle_beta   90.00
_cell.angle_gamma   90.00
#
_symmetry.space_group_name_H-M   'P 1'
#
loop_
_entity.id
_entity.type
_entity.pdbx_description
1 polymer ?
#
loop_
_entity_poly.entity_id
_entity_poly.type
_entity_poly.pdbx_seq_one_letter_code
_entity_poly.pdbx_strand_id
1 'polypeptide(L)'
;MHLTTRRKTHLLVKFNVALLERPARRQALLDATASNIAEIFFNDSTIDAQWSTLKTSIREAALGQLREILRHKRDCISERAMQLSAKKRDARLINSPEFRILRRQATRSAKSDRKQYWKAIADSMQAASVAADFGKLFRLIRVAGGEADIGTTVAQHHRPTYSGNRAKNAKVG
;
A
#
# COMPACT_ATOMS: atom_id res chain seq x y z
N MET A 1 22.31 -30.02 -13.69
CA MET A 1 22.59 -28.95 -12.71
C MET A 1 21.55 -27.85 -12.89
N HIS A 2 20.41 -27.89 -12.16
CA HIS A 2 19.34 -26.89 -12.28
C HIS A 2 19.54 -25.75 -11.27
N LEU A 3 19.91 -24.57 -11.75
CA LEU A 3 20.00 -23.36 -10.94
C LEU A 3 18.59 -22.83 -10.64
N THR A 4 18.12 -23.02 -9.40
CA THR A 4 16.85 -22.45 -8.94
C THR A 4 17.11 -21.05 -8.37
N THR A 5 16.89 -20.02 -9.18
CA THR A 5 16.90 -18.63 -8.68
C THR A 5 15.65 -18.39 -7.81
N ARG A 6 15.80 -18.57 -6.49
CA ARG A 6 14.83 -18.20 -5.46
C ARG A 6 14.69 -16.68 -5.42
N ARG A 7 13.73 -16.11 -6.18
CA ARG A 7 13.38 -14.69 -6.10
C ARG A 7 12.85 -14.37 -4.69
N LYS A 8 13.67 -13.73 -3.86
CA LYS A 8 13.28 -13.21 -2.54
C LYS A 8 12.14 -12.20 -2.72
N THR A 9 11.01 -12.48 -2.10
CA THR A 9 9.86 -11.57 -2.04
C THR A 9 10.15 -10.41 -1.10
N HIS A 10 10.88 -9.40 -1.57
CA HIS A 10 10.79 -8.09 -0.94
C HIS A 10 9.42 -7.54 -1.28
N LEU A 11 8.55 -7.39 -0.26
CA LEU A 11 7.42 -6.47 -0.37
C LEU A 11 7.97 -5.17 -0.97
N LEU A 12 7.40 -4.72 -2.08
CA LEU A 12 7.78 -3.46 -2.71
C LEU A 12 7.46 -2.34 -1.71
N VAL A 13 8.46 -2.01 -0.89
CA VAL A 13 8.47 -0.82 -0.03
C VAL A 13 8.28 0.35 -0.97
N LYS A 14 7.19 1.09 -0.78
CA LYS A 14 6.96 2.33 -1.52
C LYS A 14 7.61 3.45 -0.74
N PHE A 15 8.58 4.12 -1.34
CA PHE A 15 9.19 5.31 -0.76
C PHE A 15 8.24 6.50 -0.86
N ASN A 16 8.27 7.39 0.14
CA ASN A 16 7.53 8.64 0.08
C ASN A 16 8.28 9.64 -0.81
N VAL A 17 7.99 9.60 -2.11
CA VAL A 17 8.64 10.43 -3.13
C VAL A 17 8.32 11.92 -2.94
N ALA A 18 7.23 12.28 -2.26
CA ALA A 18 6.92 13.68 -1.95
C ALA A 18 8.00 14.34 -1.07
N LEU A 19 8.80 13.55 -0.35
CA LEU A 19 9.94 14.07 0.42
C LEU A 19 11.06 14.61 -0.45
N LEU A 20 11.09 14.28 -1.75
CA LEU A 20 12.04 14.84 -2.73
C LEU A 20 11.70 16.28 -3.16
N GLU A 21 10.51 16.78 -2.82
CA GLU A 21 10.19 18.20 -3.01
C GLU A 21 11.06 19.09 -2.11
N ARG A 22 11.60 18.55 -1.02
CA ARG A 22 12.55 19.24 -0.15
C ARG A 22 13.95 19.22 -0.78
N PRO A 23 14.53 20.38 -1.15
CA PRO A 23 15.83 20.44 -1.84
C PRO A 23 16.94 19.73 -1.06
N ALA A 24 16.98 19.92 0.27
CA ALA A 24 17.98 19.30 1.14
C ALA A 24 17.95 17.76 1.09
N ARG A 25 16.75 17.15 1.02
CA ARG A 25 16.62 15.68 0.96
C ARG A 25 16.96 15.13 -0.40
N ARG A 26 16.64 15.88 -1.46
CA ARG A 26 17.03 15.54 -2.83
C ARG A 26 18.54 15.55 -2.95
N GLN A 27 19.20 16.60 -2.45
CA GLN A 27 20.65 16.71 -2.51
C GLN A 27 21.33 15.60 -1.71
N ALA A 28 20.89 15.35 -0.47
CA ALA A 28 21.45 14.29 0.36
C ALA A 28 21.30 12.88 -0.27
N LEU A 29 20.22 12.64 -1.02
CA LEU A 29 20.06 11.38 -1.78
C LEU A 29 21.06 11.30 -2.94
N LEU A 30 21.20 12.39 -3.70
CA LEU A 30 22.16 12.46 -4.81
C LEU A 30 23.59 12.25 -4.32
N ASP A 31 23.99 12.95 -3.26
CA ASP A 31 25.34 12.85 -2.69
C ASP A 31 25.62 11.43 -2.20
N ALA A 32 24.66 10.81 -1.49
CA ALA A 32 24.78 9.42 -1.06
C ALA A 32 24.89 8.45 -2.24
N THR A 33 24.10 8.63 -3.31
CA THR A 33 24.21 7.78 -4.49
C THR A 33 25.52 7.98 -5.26
N ALA A 34 26.01 9.22 -5.37
CA ALA A 34 27.25 9.53 -6.07
C ALA A 34 28.47 8.95 -5.34
N SER A 35 28.52 9.08 -4.01
CA SER A 35 29.58 8.49 -3.18
C SER A 35 29.66 6.97 -3.37
N ASN A 36 28.49 6.31 -3.42
CA ASN A 36 28.44 4.86 -3.55
C ASN A 36 28.76 4.36 -4.97
N ILE A 37 28.42 5.14 -6.01
CA ILE A 37 28.79 4.81 -7.40
C ILE A 37 30.31 4.84 -7.55
N ALA A 38 30.98 5.86 -6.99
CA ALA A 38 32.43 5.95 -7.03
C ALA A 38 33.08 4.70 -6.40
N GLU A 39 32.64 4.29 -5.22
CA GLU A 39 33.19 3.13 -4.51
C GLU A 39 32.98 1.79 -5.27
N ILE A 40 31.83 1.64 -5.96
CA ILE A 40 31.51 0.39 -6.67
C ILE A 40 32.27 0.23 -7.99
N PHE A 41 32.52 1.34 -8.71
CA PHE A 41 33.21 1.29 -10.01
C PHE A 41 34.71 0.99 -9.89
N PHE A 42 35.33 1.24 -8.73
CA PHE A 42 36.73 0.88 -8.48
C PHE A 42 36.92 -0.52 -7.87
N ASN A 43 35.84 -1.30 -7.71
CA ASN A 43 35.93 -2.65 -7.17
C ASN A 43 36.07 -3.71 -8.27
N ASP A 44 37.09 -4.57 -8.18
CA ASP A 44 37.42 -5.68 -9.09
C ASP A 44 36.42 -6.88 -9.06
N SER A 45 35.22 -6.66 -8.54
CA SER A 45 34.17 -7.68 -8.47
C SER A 45 33.46 -7.87 -9.82
N THR A 46 32.79 -9.01 -10.00
CA THR A 46 32.02 -9.29 -11.22
C THR A 46 30.92 -8.24 -11.45
N ILE A 47 30.57 -7.99 -12.71
CA ILE A 47 29.53 -7.01 -13.10
C ILE A 47 28.20 -7.27 -12.36
N ASP A 48 27.81 -8.54 -12.18
CA ASP A 48 26.60 -8.91 -11.45
C ASP A 48 26.67 -8.56 -9.94
N ALA A 49 27.86 -8.70 -9.35
CA ALA A 49 28.10 -8.31 -7.97
C ALA A 49 28.07 -6.78 -7.83
N GLN A 50 28.74 -6.04 -8.71
CA GLN A 50 28.70 -4.57 -8.76
C GLN A 50 27.26 -4.05 -8.89
N TRP A 51 26.48 -4.63 -9.79
CA TRP A 51 25.09 -4.26 -10.00
C TRP A 51 24.19 -4.57 -8.79
N SER A 52 24.46 -5.68 -8.10
CA SER A 52 23.75 -6.06 -6.87
C SER A 52 24.10 -5.11 -5.71
N THR A 53 25.37 -4.74 -5.57
CA THR A 53 25.86 -3.76 -4.59
C THR A 53 25.24 -2.39 -4.86
N LEU A 54 25.21 -1.93 -6.11
CA LEU A 54 24.62 -0.65 -6.49
C LEU A 54 23.13 -0.58 -6.14
N LYS A 55 22.37 -1.63 -6.47
CA LYS A 55 20.94 -1.70 -6.12
C LYS A 55 20.70 -1.65 -4.62
N THR A 56 21.55 -2.31 -3.84
CA THR A 56 21.44 -2.37 -2.38
C THR A 56 21.74 -1.00 -1.77
N SER A 57 22.84 -0.40 -2.21
CA SER A 57 23.27 0.93 -1.79
C SER A 57 22.23 2.03 -2.12
N ILE A 58 21.71 2.07 -3.35
CA ILE A 58 20.64 3.03 -3.73
C ILE A 58 19.42 2.85 -2.84
N ARG A 59 19.07 1.61 -2.50
CA ARG A 59 17.94 1.31 -1.63
C ARG A 59 18.19 1.80 -0.20
N GLU A 60 19.38 1.65 0.34
CA GLU A 60 19.75 2.13 1.67
C GLU A 60 19.76 3.66 1.75
N ALA A 61 20.35 4.33 0.74
CA ALA A 61 20.30 5.78 0.62
C ALA A 61 18.84 6.29 0.52
N ALA A 62 18.02 5.60 -0.28
CA ALA A 62 16.59 5.89 -0.38
C ALA A 62 15.87 5.66 0.95
N LEU A 63 16.17 4.63 1.73
CA LEU A 63 15.57 4.41 3.06
C LEU A 63 15.95 5.51 4.06
N GLY A 64 17.19 6.01 4.01
CA GLY A 64 17.66 7.09 4.87
C GLY A 64 16.97 8.43 4.57
N GLN A 65 16.74 8.74 3.30
CA GLN A 65 16.21 10.05 2.87
C GLN A 65 14.69 10.04 2.66
N LEU A 66 14.18 8.95 2.08
CA LEU A 66 12.78 8.71 1.77
C LEU A 66 12.23 7.75 2.81
N ARG A 67 11.45 8.30 3.74
CA ARG A 67 10.70 7.46 4.68
C ARG A 67 9.83 6.48 3.90
N GLU A 68 9.71 5.26 4.39
CA GLU A 68 8.77 4.31 3.83
C GLU A 68 7.35 4.86 3.98
N ILE A 69 6.55 4.78 2.90
CA ILE A 69 5.10 4.95 3.02
C ILE A 69 4.62 3.72 3.79
N LEU A 70 4.46 3.90 5.09
CA LEU A 70 3.72 2.97 5.94
C LEU A 70 2.27 3.00 5.47
N ARG A 71 1.95 2.14 4.50
CA ARG A 71 0.56 1.84 4.21
C ARG A 71 -0.01 1.29 5.52
N HIS A 72 -1.06 1.94 6.04
CA HIS A 72 -1.92 1.51 7.16
C HIS A 72 -2.57 0.11 6.96
N LYS A 73 -2.08 -0.66 6.00
CA LYS A 73 -2.55 -1.99 5.63
C LYS A 73 -2.28 -3.05 6.69
N ARG A 74 -1.42 -2.80 7.68
CA ARG A 74 -1.15 -3.77 8.74
C ARG A 74 -2.36 -3.96 9.67
N ASP A 75 -3.18 -2.94 9.84
CA ASP A 75 -4.29 -3.01 10.81
C ASP A 75 -5.54 -3.67 10.23
N CYS A 76 -5.69 -3.69 8.90
CA CYS A 76 -6.89 -4.23 8.23
C CYS A 76 -6.72 -5.61 7.60
N ILE A 77 -5.54 -6.22 7.68
CA ILE A 77 -5.24 -7.54 7.11
C ILE A 77 -4.53 -8.40 8.15
N SER A 78 -5.15 -9.51 8.53
CA SER A 78 -4.58 -10.46 9.47
C SER A 78 -3.37 -11.19 8.90
N GLU A 79 -2.51 -11.71 9.78
CA GLU A 79 -1.40 -12.60 9.42
C GLU A 79 -1.89 -13.80 8.59
N ARG A 80 -3.04 -14.37 8.96
CA ARG A 80 -3.68 -15.47 8.21
C ARG A 80 -3.98 -15.07 6.76
N ALA A 81 -4.56 -13.90 6.52
CA ALA A 81 -4.84 -13.42 5.17
C ALA A 81 -3.55 -13.18 4.36
N MET A 82 -2.48 -12.72 5.02
CA MET A 82 -1.15 -12.57 4.39
C MET A 82 -0.56 -13.92 3.99
N GLN A 83 -0.59 -14.92 4.87
CA GLN A 83 -0.12 -16.27 4.57
C GLN A 83 -0.91 -16.93 3.43
N LEU A 84 -2.24 -16.80 3.43
CA LEU A 84 -3.08 -17.29 2.34
C LEU A 84 -2.77 -16.58 1.01
N SER A 85 -2.44 -15.29 1.04
CA SER A 85 -2.01 -14.53 -0.13
C SER A 85 -0.67 -15.02 -0.67
N ALA A 86 0.28 -15.34 0.22
CA ALA A 86 1.56 -15.94 -0.15
C ALA A 86 1.37 -17.32 -0.79
N LYS A 87 0.67 -18.24 -0.11
CA LYS A 87 0.35 -19.58 -0.64
C LYS A 87 -0.37 -19.52 -1.99
N LYS A 88 -1.34 -18.62 -2.14
CA LYS A 88 -2.02 -18.36 -3.41
C LYS A 88 -1.03 -17.96 -4.51
N ARG A 89 -0.05 -17.11 -4.20
CA ARG A 89 0.97 -16.65 -5.17
C ARG A 89 1.84 -17.82 -5.60
N ASP A 90 2.28 -18.63 -4.65
CA ASP A 90 3.15 -19.77 -4.91
C ASP A 90 2.42 -20.84 -5.73
N ALA A 91 1.17 -21.15 -5.37
CA ALA A 91 0.30 -22.05 -6.14
C ALA A 91 0.06 -21.55 -7.58
N ARG A 92 -0.05 -20.23 -7.78
CA ARG A 92 -0.16 -19.65 -9.13
C ARG A 92 1.12 -19.85 -9.93
N LEU A 93 2.28 -19.72 -9.28
CA LEU A 93 3.58 -19.82 -9.95
C LEU A 93 3.81 -21.23 -10.51
N ILE A 94 3.39 -22.26 -9.78
CA ILE A 94 3.51 -23.67 -10.20
C ILE A 94 2.26 -24.19 -10.94
N ASN A 95 1.31 -23.33 -11.30
CA ASN A 95 0.02 -23.71 -11.91
C ASN A 95 -0.73 -24.81 -11.12
N SER A 96 -0.63 -24.79 -9.80
CA SER A 96 -1.27 -25.80 -8.94
C SER A 96 -2.80 -25.73 -9.05
N PRO A 97 -3.48 -26.89 -9.08
CA PRO A 97 -4.95 -26.94 -9.06
C PRO A 97 -5.56 -26.30 -7.81
N GLU A 98 -4.79 -26.23 -6.71
CA GLU A 98 -5.21 -25.61 -5.45
C GLU A 98 -5.32 -24.08 -5.53
N PHE A 99 -4.77 -23.45 -6.57
CA PHE A 99 -4.78 -21.99 -6.74
C PHE A 99 -6.21 -21.41 -6.59
N ARG A 100 -7.21 -22.10 -7.16
CA ARG A 100 -8.61 -21.65 -7.10
C ARG A 100 -9.14 -21.64 -5.66
N ILE A 101 -8.80 -22.65 -4.87
CA ILE A 101 -9.20 -22.79 -3.47
C ILE A 101 -8.51 -21.71 -2.63
N LEU A 102 -7.19 -21.59 -2.76
CA LEU A 102 -6.39 -20.59 -2.05
C LEU A 102 -6.81 -19.16 -2.39
N ARG A 103 -7.17 -18.89 -3.65
CA ARG A 103 -7.72 -17.59 -4.07
C ARG A 103 -9.03 -17.26 -3.36
N ARG A 104 -9.95 -18.23 -3.25
CA ARG A 104 -11.24 -18.03 -2.55
C ARG A 104 -11.01 -17.80 -1.06
N GLN A 105 -10.16 -18.60 -0.42
CA GLN A 105 -9.83 -18.47 1.00
C GLN A 105 -9.17 -17.12 1.32
N ALA A 106 -8.14 -16.72 0.55
CA ALA A 106 -7.49 -15.42 0.74
C ALA A 106 -8.48 -14.26 0.58
N THR A 107 -9.38 -14.34 -0.40
CA THR A 107 -10.40 -13.31 -0.63
C THR A 107 -11.41 -13.24 0.51
N ARG A 108 -11.87 -14.39 1.03
CA ARG A 108 -12.79 -14.44 2.17
C ARG A 108 -12.14 -13.90 3.44
N SER A 109 -10.89 -14.30 3.72
CA SER A 109 -10.14 -13.81 4.87
C SER A 109 -9.98 -12.30 4.82
N ALA A 110 -9.47 -11.75 3.71
CA ALA A 110 -9.28 -10.31 3.58
C ALA A 110 -10.61 -9.52 3.68
N LYS A 111 -11.73 -10.06 3.17
CA LYS A 111 -13.05 -9.45 3.35
C LYS A 111 -13.50 -9.46 4.81
N SER A 112 -13.29 -10.57 5.52
CA SER A 112 -13.61 -10.68 6.94
C SER A 112 -12.80 -9.70 7.77
N ASP A 113 -11.48 -9.66 7.56
CA ASP A 113 -10.57 -8.76 8.27
C ASP A 113 -10.97 -7.30 8.05
N ARG A 114 -11.27 -6.91 6.81
CA ARG A 114 -11.75 -5.57 6.50
C ARG A 114 -13.06 -5.24 7.23
N LYS A 115 -14.00 -6.19 7.29
CA LYS A 115 -15.28 -5.99 8.02
C LYS A 115 -15.03 -5.80 9.51
N GLN A 116 -14.16 -6.60 10.12
CA GLN A 116 -13.81 -6.51 11.52
C GLN A 116 -13.10 -5.19 11.85
N TYR A 117 -12.15 -4.79 11.01
CA TYR A 117 -11.45 -3.51 11.14
C TYR A 117 -12.44 -2.32 11.15
N TRP A 118 -13.34 -2.25 10.16
CA TRP A 118 -14.31 -1.15 10.09
C TRP A 118 -15.31 -1.18 11.25
N LYS A 119 -15.69 -2.37 11.72
CA LYS A 119 -16.48 -2.50 12.94
C LYS A 119 -15.74 -1.92 14.15
N ALA A 120 -14.47 -2.28 14.35
CA ALA A 120 -13.67 -1.78 15.46
C ALA A 120 -13.46 -0.24 15.40
N ILE A 121 -13.32 0.32 14.20
CA ILE A 121 -13.27 1.78 14.01
C ILE A 121 -14.59 2.43 14.42
N ALA A 122 -15.74 1.87 14.01
CA ALA A 122 -17.06 2.38 14.39
C ALA A 122 -17.29 2.29 15.91
N ASP A 123 -16.96 1.14 16.53
CA ASP A 123 -17.07 0.94 17.97
C ASP A 123 -16.17 1.94 18.73
N SER A 124 -14.95 2.19 18.21
CA SER A 124 -14.02 3.18 18.78
C SER A 124 -14.52 4.62 18.64
N MET A 125 -15.18 4.95 17.53
CA MET A 125 -15.80 6.26 17.33
C MET A 125 -16.95 6.46 18.31
N GLN A 126 -17.82 5.47 18.47
CA GLN A 126 -18.92 5.51 19.43
C GLN A 126 -18.40 5.67 20.87
N ALA A 127 -17.37 4.90 21.25
CA ALA A 127 -16.75 5.04 22.56
C ALA A 127 -16.15 6.43 22.78
N ALA A 128 -15.48 7.00 21.78
CA ALA A 128 -14.92 8.35 21.86
C ALA A 128 -16.02 9.42 21.97
N SER A 129 -17.14 9.28 21.25
CA SER A 129 -18.26 10.21 21.36
C SER A 129 -18.93 10.17 22.73
N VAL A 130 -19.11 8.96 23.29
CA VAL A 130 -19.71 8.79 24.63
C VAL A 130 -18.80 9.36 25.72
N ALA A 131 -17.48 9.19 25.58
CA ALA A 131 -16.49 9.75 26.50
C ALA A 131 -16.21 11.25 26.30
N ALA A 132 -16.89 11.91 25.36
CA ALA A 132 -16.59 13.29 24.91
C ALA A 132 -15.11 13.51 24.51
N ASP A 133 -14.39 12.46 24.11
CA ASP A 133 -13.02 12.54 23.59
C ASP A 133 -13.05 12.89 22.11
N PHE A 134 -13.37 14.16 21.84
CA PHE A 134 -13.42 14.69 20.48
C PHE A 134 -12.08 14.60 19.76
N GLY A 135 -10.96 14.69 20.49
CA GLY A 135 -9.62 14.53 19.91
C GLY A 135 -9.41 13.16 19.29
N LYS A 136 -9.79 12.09 19.98
CA LYS A 136 -9.78 10.73 19.44
C LYS A 136 -10.81 10.53 18.34
N LEU A 137 -12.01 11.10 18.48
CA LEU A 137 -13.04 11.03 17.45
C LEU A 137 -12.58 11.62 16.11
N PHE A 138 -11.99 12.82 16.11
CA PHE A 138 -11.49 13.45 14.89
C PHE A 138 -10.33 12.68 14.25
N ARG A 139 -9.43 12.09 15.05
CA ARG A 139 -8.38 11.19 14.54
C ARG A 139 -8.98 9.98 13.84
N LEU A 140 -9.98 9.33 14.44
CA LEU A 140 -10.67 8.19 13.84
C LEU A 140 -11.41 8.57 12.54
N ILE A 141 -12.04 9.75 12.49
CA ILE A 141 -12.70 10.26 11.27
C ILE A 141 -11.69 10.46 10.15
N ARG A 142 -10.49 10.99 10.43
CA ARG A 142 -9.42 11.12 9.42
C ARG A 142 -8.92 9.77 8.91
N VAL A 143 -8.73 8.80 9.81
CA VAL A 143 -8.36 7.43 9.45
C VAL A 143 -9.44 6.78 8.58
N ALA A 144 -10.71 6.99 8.92
CA ALA A 144 -11.84 6.44 8.17
C ALA A 144 -12.06 7.11 6.81
N GLY A 145 -11.88 8.43 6.75
CA GLY A 145 -11.94 9.25 5.54
C GLY A 145 -10.74 9.03 4.61
N GLY A 146 -9.75 8.23 5.04
CA GLY A 146 -8.58 7.90 4.26
C GLY A 146 -7.81 9.15 3.89
N GLU A 147 -7.36 9.90 4.91
CA GLU A 147 -6.42 11.04 4.84
C GLU A 147 -6.22 11.56 3.40
N ALA A 148 -7.21 12.29 2.90
CA ALA A 148 -6.96 13.22 1.82
C ALA A 148 -6.01 14.25 2.42
N ASP A 149 -4.80 14.35 1.87
CA ASP A 149 -3.96 15.52 2.08
C ASP A 149 -4.86 16.74 1.85
N ILE A 150 -5.16 17.47 2.93
CA ILE A 150 -5.92 18.71 2.91
C ILE A 150 -5.02 19.73 2.22
N GLY A 151 -5.08 19.68 0.90
CA GLY A 151 -4.29 20.50 -0.02
C GLY A 151 -4.86 20.48 -1.43
N THR A 152 -5.70 19.51 -1.80
CA THR A 152 -6.37 19.56 -3.11
C THR A 152 -7.79 19.00 -3.06
N THR A 153 -8.72 19.81 -3.57
CA THR A 153 -10.07 19.44 -4.03
C THR A 153 -11.22 19.61 -3.03
N VAL A 154 -11.50 20.87 -2.69
CA VAL A 154 -12.87 21.37 -2.53
C VAL A 154 -13.56 21.29 -3.90
N ALA A 155 -14.08 20.12 -4.27
CA ALA A 155 -15.02 19.97 -5.39
C ALA A 155 -15.62 18.56 -5.40
N GLN A 156 -16.50 18.27 -4.44
CA GLN A 156 -17.50 17.19 -4.56
C GLN A 156 -18.53 17.32 -3.41
N HIS A 157 -19.23 18.44 -3.40
CA HIS A 157 -20.55 18.53 -2.80
C HIS A 157 -21.57 18.70 -3.92
N HIS A 158 -22.70 18.01 -3.79
CA HIS A 158 -23.83 17.87 -4.71
C HIS A 158 -23.72 16.84 -5.84
N ARG A 159 -24.22 15.63 -5.57
CA ARG A 159 -25.18 15.01 -6.49
C ARG A 159 -26.43 14.57 -5.74
N PRO A 160 -27.59 15.21 -5.98
CA PRO A 160 -28.86 14.71 -5.51
C PRO A 160 -29.20 13.40 -6.24
N THR A 161 -29.67 12.43 -5.48
CA THR A 161 -30.33 11.22 -5.98
C THR A 161 -31.67 11.61 -6.59
N TYR A 162 -31.87 11.35 -7.88
CA TYR A 162 -33.21 11.22 -8.44
C TYR A 162 -33.44 9.76 -8.84
N SER A 163 -34.25 9.07 -8.04
CA SER A 163 -34.91 7.82 -8.40
C SER A 163 -36.42 8.06 -8.45
N GLY A 164 -37.08 7.55 -9.50
CA GLY A 164 -38.54 7.50 -9.65
C GLY A 164 -39.06 8.44 -10.75
N ASN A 165 -40.06 8.12 -11.56
CA ASN A 165 -40.86 6.91 -11.75
C ASN A 165 -41.53 6.99 -13.14
N ARG A 166 -41.66 5.82 -13.77
CA ARG A 166 -42.74 5.30 -14.65
C ARG A 166 -43.97 6.19 -14.96
N ALA A 167 -44.27 6.41 -16.25
CA ALA A 167 -45.61 6.31 -16.91
C ALA A 167 -45.47 6.68 -18.42
N LYS A 168 -45.70 5.75 -19.37
CA LYS A 168 -46.92 5.59 -20.17
C LYS A 168 -47.45 6.86 -20.88
N ASN A 169 -47.26 6.96 -22.20
CA ASN A 169 -48.31 6.86 -23.24
C ASN A 169 -47.96 7.55 -24.58
N ALA A 170 -48.39 6.88 -25.66
CA ALA A 170 -49.02 7.41 -26.88
C ALA A 170 -48.23 8.23 -27.94
N LYS A 171 -48.02 7.55 -29.09
CA LYS A 171 -48.53 7.86 -30.44
C LYS A 171 -48.04 9.12 -31.20
N VAL A 172 -47.80 8.85 -32.50
CA VAL A 172 -47.98 9.66 -33.72
C VAL A 172 -46.67 10.06 -34.44
N GLY A 173 -46.58 9.61 -35.69
CA GLY A 173 -45.55 9.92 -36.68
C GLY A 173 -45.31 8.72 -37.57
#